data_AF-A0AAV9MHJ0-F1
#
_entry.id   AF-A0AAV9MHJ0-F1
#
_cell.length_a   1.000
_cell.length_b   1.000
_cell.length_c   1.000
_cell.angle_alpha   90.00
_cell.angle_beta   90.00
_cell.angle_gamma   90.00
#
_symmetry.space_group_name_H-M   'P 1'
#
loop_
_entity.id
_entity.type
_entity.pdbx_description
1 polymer ?
#
loop_
_entity_poly.entity_id
_entity_poly.type
_entity_poly.pdbx_seq_one_letter_code
_entity_poly.pdbx_strand_id
1 'polypeptide(L)'
;MKYSWNVVSEVMRLTPPIMGAYREAIVDINYGGYHIPKGWKFYWNTGLTSLDSEIFPNATSLEPSRFEGVGPAPYTYIPFGGGPRMCVGKEFARLEILIFLHILIRKFNWKLLIPNEKVIYDPMPTPLEGLPISLQPHNY
;
A
#
# COMPACT_ATOMS: atom_id res chain seq x y z
N MET A 1 -4.13 14.76 -10.61
CA MET A 1 -4.12 14.76 -9.13
C MET A 1 -2.83 14.13 -8.61
N LYS A 2 -1.67 14.77 -8.84
CA LYS A 2 -0.36 14.18 -8.49
C LYS A 2 -0.23 13.99 -6.98
N TYR A 3 -0.46 15.05 -6.20
CA TYR A 3 -0.38 14.99 -4.74
C TYR A 3 -1.32 13.95 -4.12
N SER A 4 -2.58 13.86 -4.58
CA SER A 4 -3.52 12.84 -4.09
C SER A 4 -3.01 11.42 -4.32
N TRP A 5 -2.36 11.15 -5.46
CA TRP A 5 -1.77 9.84 -5.71
C TRP A 5 -0.56 9.57 -4.82
N ASN A 6 0.24 10.59 -4.51
CA ASN A 6 1.36 10.46 -3.58
C ASN A 6 0.88 10.13 -2.15
N VAL A 7 -0.21 10.77 -1.70
CA VAL A 7 -0.85 10.45 -0.41
C VAL A 7 -1.34 9.00 -0.41
N VAL A 8 -2.04 8.56 -1.46
CA VAL A 8 -2.50 7.17 -1.59
C VAL A 8 -1.32 6.21 -1.61
N SER A 9 -0.23 6.57 -2.28
CA SER A 9 0.95 5.72 -2.39
C SER A 9 1.61 5.52 -1.03
N GLU A 10 1.70 6.58 -0.22
CA GLU A 10 2.24 6.54 1.15
C GLU A 10 1.32 5.81 2.12
N VAL A 11 -0.01 5.94 1.98
CA VAL A 11 -0.96 5.11 2.73
C VAL A 11 -0.78 3.63 2.41
N MET A 12 -0.65 3.26 1.13
CA MET A 12 -0.40 1.87 0.73
C MET A 12 0.99 1.37 1.16
N ARG A 13 1.98 2.25 1.36
CA ARG A 13 3.28 1.87 1.93
C ARG A 13 3.11 1.44 3.39
N LEU A 14 2.40 2.23 4.18
CA LEU A 14 2.19 1.97 5.62
C LEU A 14 1.17 0.86 5.87
N THR A 15 0.12 0.77 5.05
CA THR A 15 -0.99 -0.16 5.21
C THR A 15 -1.33 -0.78 3.86
N PRO A 16 -0.48 -1.68 3.35
CA PRO A 16 -0.71 -2.33 2.08
C PRO A 16 -1.95 -3.25 2.16
N PRO A 17 -2.77 -3.34 1.10
CA PRO A 17 -3.95 -4.23 1.09
C PRO A 17 -3.58 -5.70 1.33
N ILE A 18 -2.38 -6.11 0.89
CA ILE A 18 -1.85 -7.46 1.10
C ILE A 18 -0.40 -7.31 1.59
N MET A 19 -0.06 -8.03 2.67
CA MET A 19 1.28 -7.94 3.28
C MET A 19 2.38 -8.56 2.43
N GLY A 20 2.04 -9.45 1.51
CA GLY A 20 3.01 -10.20 0.73
C GLY A 20 2.39 -11.34 -0.05
N ALA A 21 3.23 -12.08 -0.75
CA ALA A 21 2.79 -13.32 -1.40
C ALA A 21 3.94 -14.31 -1.50
N TYR A 22 3.60 -15.57 -1.71
CA TYR A 22 4.58 -16.59 -2.02
C TYR A 22 5.06 -16.49 -3.47
N ARG A 23 6.32 -16.85 -3.67
CA ARG A 23 6.93 -17.19 -4.96
C ARG A 23 7.69 -18.49 -4.79
N GLU A 24 7.79 -19.25 -5.86
CA GLU A 24 8.52 -20.51 -5.89
C GLU A 24 9.80 -20.35 -6.70
N ALA A 25 10.91 -20.85 -6.18
CA ALA A 25 12.18 -20.91 -6.89
C ALA A 25 12.08 -21.94 -8.03
N ILE A 26 12.10 -21.48 -9.29
CA ILE A 26 12.02 -22.37 -10.47
C ILE A 26 13.38 -23.01 -10.83
N VAL A 27 14.45 -22.49 -10.24
CA VAL A 27 15.84 -22.94 -10.32
C VAL A 27 16.48 -22.74 -8.95
N ASP A 28 17.64 -23.35 -8.71
CA ASP A 28 18.43 -23.07 -7.52
C ASP A 28 18.93 -21.61 -7.53
N ILE A 29 18.84 -20.93 -6.40
CA ILE A 29 19.21 -19.51 -6.25
C ILE A 29 20.25 -19.39 -5.12
N ASN A 30 21.35 -18.68 -5.37
CA ASN A 30 22.28 -18.27 -4.34
C ASN A 30 22.13 -16.76 -4.09
N TYR A 31 21.70 -16.37 -2.89
CA TYR A 31 21.43 -14.97 -2.55
C TYR A 31 21.77 -14.67 -1.09
N GLY A 32 22.49 -13.57 -0.83
CA GLY A 32 22.83 -13.14 0.53
C GLY A 32 23.60 -14.17 1.35
N GLY A 33 24.37 -15.05 0.70
CA GLY A 33 25.07 -16.17 1.35
C GLY A 33 24.21 -17.41 1.59
N TYR A 34 22.92 -17.38 1.21
CA TYR A 34 22.00 -18.51 1.34
C TYR A 34 21.84 -19.25 0.01
N HIS A 35 21.77 -20.58 0.10
CA HIS A 35 21.38 -21.45 -1.01
C HIS A 35 19.89 -21.80 -0.89
N ILE A 36 19.10 -21.48 -1.92
CA ILE A 36 17.66 -21.70 -2.00
C ILE A 36 17.41 -22.72 -3.11
N PRO A 37 17.07 -23.97 -2.78
CA PRO A 37 16.82 -25.01 -3.78
C PRO A 37 15.58 -24.74 -4.63
N LYS A 38 15.59 -25.24 -5.86
CA LYS A 38 14.40 -25.31 -6.73
C LYS A 38 13.22 -25.95 -5.99
N GLY A 39 12.04 -25.39 -6.17
CA GLY A 39 10.78 -25.82 -5.54
C GLY A 39 10.52 -25.20 -4.18
N TRP A 40 11.49 -24.50 -3.58
CA TRP A 40 11.26 -23.79 -2.33
C TRP A 40 10.39 -22.56 -2.54
N LYS A 41 9.46 -22.34 -1.59
CA LYS A 41 8.62 -21.16 -1.56
C LYS A 41 9.20 -20.13 -0.60
N PHE A 42 9.27 -18.89 -1.06
CA PHE A 42 9.65 -17.74 -0.24
C PHE A 42 8.52 -16.73 -0.24
N TYR A 43 8.35 -16.07 0.90
CA TYR A 43 7.34 -15.05 1.10
C TYR A 43 8.03 -13.69 1.09
N TRP A 44 7.71 -12.85 0.10
CA TRP A 44 8.12 -11.45 0.15
C TRP A 44 7.11 -10.67 0.98
N ASN A 45 7.58 -9.73 1.80
CA ASN A 45 6.74 -8.97 2.71
C ASN A 45 6.91 -7.46 2.48
N THR A 46 5.91 -6.83 1.87
CA THR A 46 5.93 -5.39 1.58
C THR A 46 5.77 -4.54 2.84
N GLY A 47 5.12 -5.04 3.88
CA GLY A 47 4.94 -4.32 5.15
C GLY A 47 6.26 -4.17 5.90
N LEU A 48 7.07 -5.24 5.97
CA LEU A 48 8.39 -5.20 6.60
C LEU A 48 9.37 -4.31 5.82
N THR A 49 9.44 -4.45 4.49
CA THR A 49 10.28 -3.57 3.65
C THR A 49 9.89 -2.10 3.81
N SER A 50 8.61 -1.81 3.98
CA SER A 50 8.12 -0.45 4.18
C SER A 50 8.53 0.16 5.52
N LEU A 51 8.83 -0.67 6.52
CA LEU A 51 9.26 -0.23 7.85
C LEU A 51 10.79 -0.18 8.02
N ASP A 52 11.54 -0.63 7.02
CA ASP A 52 13.00 -0.56 7.01
C ASP A 52 13.47 0.89 6.89
N SER A 53 14.16 1.38 7.92
CA SER A 53 14.65 2.77 7.97
C SER A 53 15.80 3.05 7.01
N GLU A 54 16.53 2.03 6.55
CA GLU A 54 17.57 2.19 5.52
C GLU A 54 16.94 2.47 4.15
N ILE A 55 15.74 1.94 3.91
CA ILE A 55 14.98 2.14 2.68
C ILE A 55 14.07 3.37 2.78
N PHE A 56 13.37 3.52 3.90
CA PHE A 56 12.42 4.59 4.17
C PHE A 56 12.78 5.31 5.48
N PRO A 57 13.61 6.36 5.45
CA PRO A 57 13.95 7.14 6.64
C PRO A 57 12.70 7.70 7.31
N ASN A 58 12.56 7.64 8.64
CA ASN A 58 11.30 7.93 9.34
C ASN A 58 10.12 7.06 8.85
N ALA A 59 10.36 5.76 8.75
CA ALA A 59 9.47 4.77 8.11
C ALA A 59 8.02 4.78 8.62
N THR A 60 7.77 5.18 9.87
CA THR A 60 6.42 5.22 10.46
C THR A 60 5.66 6.51 10.19
N SER A 61 6.33 7.55 9.68
CA SER A 61 5.70 8.83 9.33
C SER A 61 5.00 8.75 7.98
N LEU A 62 3.83 9.39 7.88
CA LEU A 62 3.10 9.56 6.64
C LEU A 62 3.67 10.77 5.86
N GLU A 63 4.61 10.52 4.94
CA GLU A 63 5.29 11.55 4.16
C GLU A 63 5.03 11.39 2.64
N PRO A 64 3.98 12.02 2.07
CA PRO A 64 3.66 11.90 0.65
C PRO A 64 4.78 12.38 -0.30
N SER A 65 5.66 13.26 0.17
CA SER A 65 6.79 13.79 -0.59
C SER A 65 7.77 12.70 -1.06
N ARG A 66 7.80 11.51 -0.41
CA ARG A 66 8.59 10.35 -0.84
C ARG A 66 8.30 9.88 -2.27
N PHE A 67 7.09 10.16 -2.75
CA PHE A 67 6.64 9.77 -4.09
C PHE A 67 6.70 10.92 -5.11
N GLU A 68 7.33 12.04 -4.75
CA GLU A 68 7.66 13.08 -5.71
C GLU A 68 8.91 12.71 -6.54
N GLY A 69 9.03 13.30 -7.72
CA GLY A 69 10.16 13.03 -8.63
C GLY A 69 10.20 11.57 -9.11
N VAL A 70 11.34 10.91 -8.89
CA VAL A 70 11.60 9.53 -9.34
C VAL A 70 10.97 8.46 -8.43
N GLY A 71 10.57 8.84 -7.21
CA GLY A 71 10.00 7.94 -6.22
C GLY A 71 11.01 6.97 -5.59
N PRO A 72 10.51 5.96 -4.84
CA PRO A 72 11.35 4.95 -4.19
C PRO A 72 12.17 4.11 -5.17
N ALA A 73 13.26 3.55 -4.69
CA ALA A 73 14.08 2.62 -5.48
C ALA A 73 13.25 1.44 -6.02
N PRO A 74 13.60 0.87 -7.19
CA PRO A 74 12.90 -0.27 -7.73
C PRO A 74 12.78 -1.42 -6.73
N TYR A 75 11.61 -2.06 -6.68
CA TYR A 75 11.29 -3.19 -5.79
C TYR A 75 11.28 -2.90 -4.28
N THR A 76 11.47 -1.65 -3.83
CA THR A 76 11.29 -1.29 -2.42
C THR A 76 9.86 -0.86 -2.08
N TYR A 77 9.07 -0.54 -3.11
CA TYR A 77 7.65 -0.23 -3.02
C TYR A 77 6.85 -1.06 -4.04
N ILE A 78 6.19 -2.13 -3.56
CA ILE A 78 5.49 -3.10 -4.40
C ILE A 78 4.09 -3.49 -3.85
N PRO A 79 3.21 -2.54 -3.50
CA PRO A 79 1.87 -2.87 -2.98
C PRO A 79 0.98 -3.58 -4.02
N PHE A 80 1.34 -3.50 -5.31
CA PHE A 80 0.69 -4.22 -6.41
C PHE A 80 1.52 -5.41 -6.90
N GLY A 81 2.54 -5.83 -6.14
CA GLY A 81 3.55 -6.78 -6.57
C GLY A 81 4.49 -6.20 -7.64
N GLY A 82 5.26 -7.08 -8.29
CA GLY A 82 6.21 -6.72 -9.32
C GLY A 82 6.39 -7.82 -10.37
N GLY A 83 7.09 -7.48 -11.45
CA GLY A 83 7.35 -8.38 -12.57
C GLY A 83 6.09 -8.74 -13.38
N PRO A 84 6.13 -9.82 -14.18
CA PRO A 84 5.04 -10.23 -15.08
C PRO A 84 3.73 -10.60 -14.38
N ARG A 85 3.76 -10.85 -13.06
CA ARG A 85 2.61 -11.20 -12.22
C ARG A 85 2.19 -10.04 -11.31
N MET A 86 2.53 -8.81 -11.67
CA MET A 86 1.99 -7.62 -11.00
C MET A 86 0.46 -7.55 -11.16
N CYS A 87 -0.20 -6.87 -10.22
CA CYS A 87 -1.65 -6.74 -10.22
C CYS A 87 -2.14 -6.10 -11.53
N VAL A 88 -2.93 -6.85 -12.29
CA VAL A 88 -3.55 -6.39 -13.54
C VAL A 88 -4.51 -5.22 -13.31
N GLY A 89 -5.10 -5.12 -12.11
CA GLY A 89 -6.02 -4.06 -11.71
C GLY A 89 -5.36 -2.76 -11.24
N LYS A 90 -4.02 -2.65 -11.26
CA LYS A 90 -3.30 -1.49 -10.70
C LYS A 90 -3.81 -0.15 -11.24
N GLU A 91 -3.87 0.00 -12.56
CA GLU A 91 -4.26 1.29 -13.17
C GLU A 91 -5.76 1.55 -13.03
N PHE A 92 -6.58 0.50 -12.96
CA PHE A 92 -8.01 0.62 -12.68
C PHE A 92 -8.27 1.08 -11.24
N ALA A 93 -7.65 0.43 -10.26
CA ALA A 93 -7.72 0.83 -8.85
C ALA A 93 -7.21 2.26 -8.63
N ARG A 94 -6.13 2.65 -9.32
CA ARG A 94 -5.63 4.02 -9.30
C ARG A 94 -6.68 5.03 -9.75
N LEU A 95 -7.38 4.74 -10.84
CA LEU A 95 -8.46 5.60 -11.34
C LEU A 95 -9.59 5.69 -10.33
N GLU A 96 -10.10 4.56 -9.84
CA GLU A 96 -11.20 4.50 -8.88
C GLU A 96 -10.89 5.26 -7.58
N ILE A 97 -9.71 5.05 -7.00
CA ILE A 97 -9.29 5.72 -5.76
C ILE A 97 -9.20 7.24 -5.98
N LEU A 98 -8.64 7.69 -7.11
CA LEU A 98 -8.51 9.12 -7.39
C LEU A 98 -9.87 9.78 -7.63
N ILE A 99 -10.80 9.10 -8.31
CA ILE A 99 -12.18 9.58 -8.49
C ILE A 99 -12.88 9.67 -7.13
N PHE A 100 -12.80 8.61 -6.33
CA PHE A 100 -13.38 8.57 -4.99
C PHE A 100 -12.87 9.72 -4.12
N LEU A 101 -11.54 9.91 -4.04
CA LEU A 101 -10.93 10.99 -3.26
C LEU A 101 -11.35 12.37 -3.76
N HIS A 102 -11.40 12.56 -5.09
CA HIS A 102 -11.85 13.81 -5.68
C HIS A 102 -13.27 14.16 -5.24
N ILE A 103 -14.19 13.20 -5.36
CA ILE A 103 -15.59 13.39 -5.00
C ILE A 103 -15.73 13.63 -3.50
N LEU A 104 -15.12 12.79 -2.68
CA LEU A 104 -15.19 12.87 -1.22
C LEU A 104 -14.73 14.24 -0.72
N ILE A 105 -13.54 14.69 -1.15
CA ILE A 105 -12.94 15.95 -0.70
C ILE A 105 -13.67 17.18 -1.27
N ARG A 106 -14.19 17.11 -2.50
CA ARG A 106 -14.80 18.28 -3.16
C ARG A 106 -16.26 18.49 -2.82
N LYS A 107 -17.00 17.42 -2.47
CA LYS A 107 -18.44 17.49 -2.27
C LYS A 107 -18.88 17.31 -0.83
N PHE A 108 -18.03 16.78 0.06
CA PHE A 108 -18.44 16.44 1.41
C PHE A 108 -17.45 16.88 2.48
N ASN A 109 -17.97 17.43 3.56
CA ASN A 109 -17.31 17.41 4.86
C ASN A 109 -17.58 16.04 5.48
N TRP A 110 -16.55 15.40 6.02
CA TRP A 110 -16.68 14.07 6.60
C TRP A 110 -15.96 13.95 7.94
N LYS A 111 -16.48 13.08 8.80
CA LYS A 111 -15.89 12.74 10.10
C LYS A 111 -16.03 11.25 10.37
N LEU A 112 -14.99 10.65 10.93
CA LEU A 112 -15.07 9.31 11.50
C LEU A 112 -16.01 9.34 12.72
N LEU A 113 -16.95 8.40 12.79
CA LEU A 113 -17.79 8.23 14.00
C LEU A 113 -17.02 7.51 15.12
N ILE A 114 -16.02 6.70 14.75
CA ILE A 114 -15.14 5.99 15.67
C ILE A 114 -13.69 6.42 15.38
N PRO A 115 -13.17 7.44 16.06
CA PRO A 115 -11.77 7.83 15.93
C PRO A 115 -10.85 6.69 16.38
N ASN A 116 -9.78 6.43 15.63
CA ASN A 116 -8.79 5.39 15.93
C ASN A 116 -9.38 3.97 16.03
N GLU A 117 -10.41 3.69 15.23
CA GLU A 117 -10.95 2.34 15.08
C GLU A 117 -9.82 1.34 14.78
N LYS A 118 -9.88 0.18 15.43
CA LYS A 118 -8.88 -0.88 15.23
C LYS A 118 -9.01 -1.44 13.81
N VAL A 119 -7.86 -1.68 13.18
CA VAL A 119 -7.79 -2.42 11.92
C VAL A 119 -7.35 -3.85 12.23
N ILE A 120 -8.17 -4.82 11.81
CA ILE A 120 -7.84 -6.24 11.86
C ILE A 120 -7.28 -6.71 10.52
N TYR A 121 -6.48 -7.76 10.52
CA TYR A 121 -5.82 -8.29 9.32
C TYR A 121 -6.22 -9.75 9.12
N ASP A 122 -7.05 -10.01 8.13
CA ASP A 122 -7.43 -11.37 7.74
C ASP A 122 -7.93 -11.46 6.28
N PRO A 123 -7.08 -11.82 5.31
CA PRO A 123 -5.65 -11.52 5.25
C PRO A 123 -5.39 -10.02 4.94
N MET A 124 -6.45 -9.26 4.67
CA MET A 124 -6.42 -7.84 4.29
C MET A 124 -6.75 -6.95 5.49
N PRO A 125 -6.23 -5.70 5.54
CA PRO A 125 -6.62 -4.73 6.56
C PRO A 125 -8.09 -4.37 6.42
N THR A 126 -8.88 -4.61 7.46
CA THR A 126 -10.29 -4.24 7.53
C THR A 126 -10.57 -3.51 8.85
N PRO A 127 -11.25 -2.34 8.83
CA PRO A 127 -11.72 -1.68 10.04
C PRO A 127 -12.71 -2.59 10.79
N LEU A 128 -12.50 -2.77 12.10
CA LEU A 128 -13.23 -3.74 12.93
C LEU A 128 -14.75 -3.50 12.97
N GLU A 129 -15.16 -2.24 12.96
CA GLU A 129 -16.55 -1.77 13.05
C GLU A 129 -17.08 -1.26 11.70
N GLY A 130 -16.33 -1.49 10.60
CA GLY A 130 -16.74 -1.14 9.24
C GLY A 130 -16.53 0.33 8.85
N LEU A 131 -15.72 1.09 9.60
CA LEU A 131 -15.37 2.50 9.33
C LEU A 131 -16.59 3.42 9.12
N PRO A 132 -17.50 3.52 10.10
CA PRO A 132 -18.66 4.37 9.98
C PRO A 132 -18.26 5.85 9.89
N ILE A 133 -18.74 6.53 8.85
CA ILE A 133 -18.49 7.96 8.60
C ILE A 133 -19.78 8.76 8.57
N SER A 134 -19.72 9.99 9.09
CA SER A 134 -20.73 11.02 8.83
C SER A 134 -20.33 11.83 7.61
N LEU A 135 -21.26 11.98 6.66
CA LEU A 135 -21.07 12.77 5.44
C LEU A 135 -22.05 13.94 5.43
N GLN A 136 -21.53 15.15 5.26
CA GLN A 136 -22.31 16.36 5.08
C GLN A 136 -21.94 17.00 3.73
N PRO A 137 -22.87 17.16 2.79
CA PRO A 137 -22.59 17.88 1.55
C PRO A 137 -22.07 19.29 1.83
N HIS A 138 -21.15 19.77 1.00
CA HIS A 138 -20.80 21.19 1.01
C HIS A 138 -22.03 22.00 0.63
N ASN A 139 -22.32 23.05 1.40
CA ASN A 139 -23.29 24.07 0.98
C ASN A 139 -22.65 24.82 -0.20
N TYR A 140 -23.35 24.82 -1.35
CA TYR A 140 -22.97 25.61 -2.51
C TYR A 140 -23.26 27.09 -2.29
#